data_AF-A0A0F9MPE6-F1
#
_entry.id   AF-A0A0F9MPE6-F1
#
_cell.length_a   1.000
_cell.length_b   1.000
_cell.length_c   1.000
_cell.angle_alpha   90.00
_cell.angle_beta   90.00
_cell.angle_gamma   90.00
#
_symmetry.space_group_name_H-M   'P 1'
#
loop_
_entity.id
_entity.type
_entity.pdbx_description
1 polymer ?
#
loop_
_entity_poly.entity_id
_entity_poly.type
_entity_poly.pdbx_seq_one_letter_code
_entity_poly.pdbx_strand_id
1 'polypeptide(L)'
;IGCRSIAYGIESVNWDTLKHINKETAVDQAIQAVRRTKQAGIDVVGYFMFVPERETLEDMQRTVDLAISLAPDYVQFAVLTPLPGSALYAGDGWLSHNRESYSGLTGQGGDGVGWAYRKFYLRPRYLLSRGLRLLRSPSELRMLVQGVLMLARVGK
;
A
#
# COMPACT_ATOMS: atom_id res chain seq x y z
N ILE A 1 7.03 -25.82 -6.85
CA ILE A 1 6.13 -24.71 -6.51
C ILE A 1 6.83 -23.93 -5.39
N GLY A 2 6.97 -22.61 -5.49
CA GLY A 2 7.69 -21.79 -4.51
C GLY A 2 6.90 -20.54 -4.10
N CYS A 3 7.37 -19.82 -3.09
CA CYS A 3 6.79 -18.54 -2.69
C CYS A 3 7.06 -17.48 -3.78
N ARG A 4 6.00 -16.86 -4.31
CA ARG A 4 6.12 -15.82 -5.35
C ARG A 4 6.14 -14.41 -4.76
N SER A 5 5.41 -14.19 -3.67
CA SER A 5 5.33 -12.89 -3.02
C SER A 5 5.11 -13.01 -1.52
N ILE A 6 5.56 -11.99 -0.77
CA ILE A 6 5.26 -11.82 0.65
C ILE A 6 4.62 -10.45 0.87
N ALA A 7 3.52 -10.45 1.61
CA ALA A 7 2.81 -9.25 2.04
C ALA A 7 3.27 -8.81 3.43
N TYR A 8 3.56 -7.52 3.59
CA TYR A 8 3.93 -6.91 4.85
C TYR A 8 2.96 -5.81 5.22
N GLY A 9 2.33 -5.93 6.39
CA GLY A 9 1.67 -4.82 7.08
C GLY A 9 2.71 -3.89 7.68
N ILE A 10 3.04 -2.83 6.97
CA ILE A 10 4.00 -1.78 7.38
C ILE A 10 3.25 -0.62 8.05
N GLU A 11 2.05 -0.34 7.55
CA GLU A 11 1.06 0.58 8.10
C GLU A 11 1.50 2.05 8.09
N SER A 12 2.31 2.49 9.05
CA SER A 12 2.69 3.90 9.25
C SER A 12 4.13 4.03 9.72
N VAL A 13 4.75 5.19 9.47
CA VAL A 13 6.02 5.58 10.09
C VAL A 13 5.85 6.09 11.53
N ASN A 14 4.65 6.51 11.92
CA ASN A 14 4.39 7.12 13.22
C ASN A 14 4.20 6.04 14.29
N TRP A 15 5.11 6.03 15.28
CA TRP A 15 5.13 5.03 16.34
C TRP A 15 3.87 5.06 17.23
N ASP A 16 3.31 6.24 17.48
CA ASP A 16 2.10 6.35 18.29
C ASP A 16 0.89 5.82 17.52
N THR A 17 0.85 6.02 16.20
CA THR A 17 -0.14 5.39 15.32
C THR A 17 -0.03 3.87 15.36
N LEU A 18 1.19 3.32 15.23
CA LEU A 18 1.43 1.87 15.28
C LEU A 18 0.96 1.27 16.60
N LYS A 19 1.28 1.91 17.74
CA LYS A 19 0.77 1.49 19.05
C LYS A 19 -0.74 1.55 19.15
N HIS A 20 -1.36 2.62 18.64
CA HIS A 20 -2.81 2.79 18.63
C HIS A 20 -3.50 1.64 17.88
N ILE A 21 -2.95 1.21 16.75
CA ILE A 21 -3.49 0.05 16.00
C ILE A 21 -3.00 -1.31 16.52
N ASN A 22 -2.40 -1.34 17.71
CA ASN A 22 -1.85 -2.53 18.36
C ASN A 22 -0.80 -3.29 17.51
N LYS A 23 0.03 -2.54 16.77
CA LYS A 23 1.14 -3.07 15.97
C LYS A 23 2.43 -3.01 16.78
N GLU A 24 2.99 -4.19 17.07
CA GLU A 24 4.20 -4.32 17.90
C GLU A 24 5.52 -4.31 17.12
N THR A 25 5.45 -4.39 15.78
CA THR A 25 6.66 -4.39 14.94
C THR A 25 7.12 -2.97 14.65
N ALA A 26 8.39 -2.69 14.90
CA ALA A 26 9.02 -1.42 14.54
C ALA A 26 9.21 -1.28 13.02
N VAL A 27 9.21 -0.03 12.54
CA VAL A 27 9.44 0.31 11.12
C VAL A 27 10.74 -0.29 10.59
N ASP A 28 11.82 -0.26 11.39
CA ASP A 28 13.11 -0.85 11.01
C ASP A 28 13.04 -2.35 10.75
N GLN A 29 12.20 -3.08 11.49
CA GLN A 29 12.01 -4.51 11.25
C GLN A 29 11.33 -4.75 9.91
N ALA A 30 10.33 -3.93 9.55
CA ALA A 30 9.70 -3.98 8.24
C ALA A 30 10.69 -3.66 7.11
N ILE A 31 11.53 -2.62 7.28
CA ILE A 31 12.58 -2.26 6.32
C ILE A 31 13.53 -3.44 6.08
N GLN A 32 14.02 -4.07 7.15
CA GLN A 32 14.93 -5.21 7.04
C GLN A 32 14.27 -6.42 6.39
N ALA A 33 13.00 -6.71 6.73
CA ALA A 33 12.25 -7.81 6.13
C ALA A 33 12.07 -7.61 4.63
N VAL A 34 11.61 -6.43 4.21
CA VAL A 34 11.46 -6.06 2.79
C VAL A 34 12.78 -6.20 2.05
N ARG A 35 13.88 -5.71 2.62
CA ARG A 35 15.21 -5.82 1.99
C ARG A 35 15.64 -7.27 1.77
N ARG A 36 15.48 -8.13 2.79
CA ARG A 36 15.86 -9.54 2.72
C ARG A 36 15.01 -10.30 1.69
N THR A 37 13.71 -10.02 1.64
CA THR A 37 12.79 -10.64 0.67
C THR A 37 13.16 -10.28 -0.76
N LYS A 38 13.49 -9.02 -1.01
CA LYS A 38 13.98 -8.58 -2.33
C LYS A 38 15.32 -9.21 -2.71
N GLN A 39 16.24 -9.37 -1.75
CA GLN A 39 17.51 -10.07 -1.98
C GLN A 39 17.31 -11.55 -2.33
N ALA A 40 16.24 -12.18 -1.83
CA ALA A 40 15.85 -13.53 -2.17
C ALA A 40 15.13 -13.64 -3.54
N GLY A 41 14.90 -12.53 -4.25
CA GLY A 41 14.18 -12.52 -5.52
C GLY A 41 12.68 -12.78 -5.40
N ILE A 42 12.09 -12.56 -4.23
CA ILE A 42 10.65 -12.72 -3.96
C ILE A 42 9.98 -11.36 -4.04
N ASP A 43 8.80 -11.30 -4.66
CA ASP A 43 8.04 -10.06 -4.79
C ASP A 43 7.53 -9.57 -3.43
N VAL A 44 7.53 -8.26 -3.23
CA VAL A 44 7.05 -7.64 -2.00
C VAL A 44 5.73 -6.90 -2.26
N VAL A 45 4.73 -7.16 -1.41
CA VAL A 45 3.52 -6.34 -1.31
C VAL A 45 3.60 -5.53 -0.01
N GLY A 46 3.63 -4.20 -0.10
CA GLY A 46 3.63 -3.31 1.06
C GLY A 46 2.24 -2.78 1.37
N TYR A 47 1.73 -3.04 2.56
CA TYR A 47 0.48 -2.48 3.07
C TYR A 47 0.77 -1.28 3.95
N PHE A 48 0.14 -0.16 3.64
CA PHE A 48 0.23 1.11 4.33
C PHE A 48 -1.16 1.60 4.68
N MET A 49 -1.31 2.19 5.86
CA MET A 49 -2.57 2.58 6.43
C MET A 49 -2.46 3.98 7.02
N PHE A 50 -3.39 4.86 6.63
CA PHE A 50 -3.52 6.19 7.20
C PHE A 50 -4.54 6.18 8.34
N VAL A 51 -4.22 6.88 9.42
CA VAL A 51 -5.05 7.00 10.63
C VAL A 51 -5.28 8.49 10.93
N PRO A 52 -6.20 9.17 10.21
CA PRO A 52 -6.35 10.62 10.27
C PRO A 52 -6.67 11.20 11.65
N GLU A 53 -7.30 10.41 12.52
CA GLU A 53 -7.54 10.77 13.92
C GLU A 53 -6.25 10.86 14.78
N ARG A 54 -5.13 10.31 14.30
CA ARG A 54 -3.82 10.27 14.98
C ARG A 54 -2.70 10.91 14.18
N GLU A 55 -2.88 11.12 12.88
CA GLU A 55 -1.83 11.51 11.95
C GLU A 55 -2.08 12.87 11.33
N THR A 56 -1.01 13.66 11.25
CA THR A 56 -1.00 14.87 10.42
C THR A 56 -0.84 14.51 8.95
N LEU A 57 -1.12 15.46 8.06
CA LEU A 57 -0.81 15.32 6.63
C LEU A 57 0.68 15.07 6.39
N GLU A 58 1.55 15.62 7.24
CA GLU A 58 2.99 15.39 7.17
C GLU A 58 3.35 13.95 7.51
N ASP A 59 2.72 13.34 8.52
CA ASP A 59 2.95 11.94 8.88
C ASP A 59 2.54 11.00 7.74
N MET A 60 1.37 11.26 7.14
CA MET A 60 0.90 10.49 5.98
C MET A 60 1.85 10.64 4.78
N GLN A 61 2.37 11.85 4.53
CA GLN A 61 3.39 12.09 3.50
C GLN A 61 4.67 11.28 3.78
N ARG A 62 5.16 11.28 5.03
CA ARG A 62 6.33 10.48 5.43
C ARG A 62 6.10 8.98 5.26
N THR A 63 4.87 8.50 5.51
CA THR A 63 4.49 7.11 5.23
C THR A 63 4.56 6.78 3.73
N VAL A 64 4.11 7.69 2.86
CA VAL A 64 4.25 7.52 1.39
C VAL A 64 5.72 7.56 0.97
N ASP A 65 6.54 8.44 1.57
CA ASP A 65 7.98 8.51 1.29
C ASP A 65 8.71 7.23 1.72
N LEU A 66 8.30 6.62 2.85
CA LEU A 66 8.77 5.30 3.25
C LEU A 66 8.39 4.24 2.21
N ALA A 67 7.13 4.21 1.75
CA ALA A 67 6.71 3.27 0.71
C ALA A 67 7.58 3.40 -0.53
N ILE A 68 7.80 4.64 -0.99
CA ILE A 68 8.65 4.96 -2.14
C ILE A 68 10.08 4.46 -1.95
N SER A 69 10.68 4.69 -0.77
CA SER A 69 12.07 4.32 -0.49
C SER A 69 12.27 2.80 -0.40
N LEU A 70 11.32 2.07 0.18
CA LEU A 70 11.31 0.60 0.22
C LEU A 70 11.18 -0.02 -1.18
N ALA A 71 10.47 0.67 -2.06
CA ALA A 71 10.18 0.24 -3.42
C ALA A 71 9.67 -1.22 -3.52
N PRO A 72 8.63 -1.62 -2.77
CA PRO A 72 7.99 -2.92 -2.97
C PRO A 72 7.45 -3.05 -4.41
N ASP A 73 7.23 -4.29 -4.85
CA ASP A 73 6.70 -4.58 -6.20
C ASP A 73 5.26 -4.10 -6.36
N TYR A 74 4.49 -4.16 -5.26
CA TYR A 74 3.12 -3.68 -5.18
C TYR A 74 2.88 -2.97 -3.85
N VAL A 75 1.96 -2.02 -3.85
CA VAL A 75 1.48 -1.36 -2.62
C VAL A 75 -0.03 -1.37 -2.53
N GLN A 76 -0.51 -1.40 -1.30
CA GLN A 76 -1.88 -1.05 -0.95
C GLN A 76 -1.86 0.08 0.07
N PHE A 77 -2.51 1.18 -0.26
CA PHE A 77 -2.82 2.26 0.67
C PHE A 77 -4.29 2.13 1.08
N ALA A 78 -4.56 2.22 2.38
CA ALA A 78 -5.90 2.24 2.94
C ALA A 78 -6.00 3.33 4.01
N VAL A 79 -7.22 3.76 4.31
CA VAL A 79 -7.52 4.47 5.55
C VAL A 79 -7.96 3.41 6.55
N LEU A 80 -7.56 3.54 7.82
CA LEU A 80 -8.07 2.69 8.89
C LEU A 80 -9.60 2.65 8.77
N THR A 81 -10.20 1.48 8.97
CA THR A 81 -11.66 1.33 9.00
C THR A 81 -11.93 0.29 10.07
N PRO A 82 -12.23 0.71 11.31
CA PRO A 82 -12.51 -0.21 12.39
C PRO A 82 -13.74 -1.05 12.03
N LEU A 83 -13.54 -2.37 11.94
CA LEU A 83 -14.63 -3.29 11.63
C LEU A 83 -15.38 -3.68 12.92
N PRO A 84 -16.70 -3.94 12.84
CA PRO A 84 -17.47 -4.44 13.98
C PRO A 84 -16.79 -5.63 14.66
N GLY A 85 -16.63 -5.57 15.98
CA GLY A 85 -15.96 -6.59 16.78
C GLY A 85 -14.44 -6.46 16.89
N SER A 86 -13.82 -5.50 16.19
CA SER A 86 -12.40 -5.14 16.44
C SER A 86 -12.25 -4.28 17.69
N ALA A 87 -11.08 -4.31 18.33
CA ALA A 87 -10.78 -3.51 19.52
C ALA A 87 -10.89 -1.99 19.29
N LEU A 88 -10.76 -1.55 18.03
CA LEU A 88 -10.85 -0.15 17.63
C LEU A 88 -12.28 0.28 17.25
N TYR A 89 -13.24 -0.63 17.28
CA TYR A 89 -14.60 -0.33 16.87
C TYR A 89 -15.31 0.57 17.89
N ALA A 90 -15.59 1.81 17.50
CA ALA A 90 -16.29 2.80 18.32
C ALA A 90 -17.74 3.07 17.85
N GLY A 91 -18.27 2.24 16.94
CA GLY A 91 -19.60 2.41 16.33
C GLY A 91 -19.56 2.90 14.87
N ASP A 92 -20.72 2.94 14.22
CA ASP A 92 -20.86 3.17 12.77
C ASP A 92 -20.46 4.60 12.31
N GLY A 93 -20.40 5.56 13.23
CA GLY A 93 -20.08 6.97 12.94
C GLY A 93 -18.61 7.24 12.60
N TRP A 94 -17.73 6.26 12.74
CA TRP A 94 -16.30 6.42 12.49
C TRP A 94 -15.98 6.74 11.02
N LEU A 95 -16.71 6.10 10.10
CA LEU A 95 -16.51 6.27 8.66
C LEU A 95 -16.92 7.66 8.15
N SER A 96 -17.99 8.23 8.70
CA SER A 96 -18.47 9.56 8.29
C SER A 96 -17.56 10.68 8.82
N HIS A 97 -17.04 10.53 10.04
CA HIS A 97 -16.19 11.54 10.67
C HIS A 97 -14.80 11.66 10.01
N ASN A 98 -14.20 10.53 9.61
CA ASN A 98 -12.85 10.55 9.05
C ASN A 98 -12.78 10.84 7.54
N ARG A 99 -13.92 10.88 6.83
CA ARG A 99 -13.98 11.16 5.38
C ARG A 99 -13.42 12.52 4.99
N GLU A 100 -13.64 13.53 5.83
CA GLU A 100 -13.16 14.89 5.59
C GLU A 100 -11.65 15.00 5.89
N SER A 101 -11.16 14.33 6.94
CA SER A 101 -9.77 14.43 7.40
C SER A 101 -8.75 13.94 6.37
N TYR A 102 -8.98 12.81 5.69
CA TYR A 102 -8.04 12.34 4.66
C TYR A 102 -8.17 13.09 3.33
N SER A 103 -9.27 13.82 3.11
CA SER A 103 -9.44 14.63 1.91
C SER A 103 -8.46 15.81 1.87
N GLY A 104 -7.91 16.19 3.02
CA GLY A 104 -6.92 17.24 3.19
C GLY A 104 -5.53 16.93 2.63
N LEU A 105 -5.20 15.66 2.31
CA LEU A 105 -3.89 15.28 1.76
C LEU A 105 -3.52 15.97 0.44
N THR A 106 -4.52 16.40 -0.31
CA THR A 106 -4.32 17.16 -1.55
C THR A 106 -4.38 18.67 -1.36
N GLY A 107 -4.59 19.15 -0.13
CA GLY A 107 -4.79 20.58 0.21
C GLY A 107 -6.11 21.17 -0.30
N GLN A 108 -6.98 20.39 -0.95
CA GLN A 108 -8.17 20.84 -1.69
C GLN A 108 -9.36 19.86 -1.59
N GLY A 109 -9.44 19.04 -0.53
CA GLY A 109 -10.57 18.11 -0.35
C GLY A 109 -10.63 16.97 -1.38
N GLY A 110 -9.49 16.39 -1.75
CA GLY A 110 -9.36 15.35 -2.78
C GLY A 110 -9.00 13.95 -2.28
N ASP A 111 -8.94 12.97 -3.17
CA ASP A 111 -8.62 11.57 -2.84
C ASP A 111 -7.14 11.38 -2.41
N GLY A 112 -6.88 11.44 -1.10
CA GLY A 112 -5.56 11.25 -0.51
C GLY A 112 -4.95 9.86 -0.75
N VAL A 113 -5.78 8.82 -0.80
CA VAL A 113 -5.34 7.45 -1.13
C VAL A 113 -4.93 7.38 -2.60
N GLY A 114 -5.74 7.95 -3.50
CA GLY A 114 -5.40 8.09 -4.92
C GLY A 114 -4.13 8.90 -5.15
N TRP A 115 -3.92 9.97 -4.38
CA TRP A 115 -2.66 10.72 -4.40
C TRP A 115 -1.46 9.84 -4.02
N ALA A 116 -1.56 9.05 -2.95
CA ALA A 116 -0.49 8.13 -2.52
C ALA A 116 -0.18 7.08 -3.60
N TYR A 117 -1.23 6.50 -4.21
CA TYR A 117 -1.08 5.59 -5.35
C TYR A 117 -0.38 6.24 -6.54
N ARG A 118 -0.78 7.46 -6.92
CA ARG A 118 -0.16 8.18 -8.04
C ARG A 118 1.31 8.49 -7.75
N LYS A 119 1.62 8.98 -6.53
CA LYS A 119 2.99 9.23 -6.08
C LYS A 119 3.85 7.98 -6.12
N PHE A 120 3.30 6.82 -5.80
CA PHE A 120 4.04 5.55 -5.85
C PHE A 120 4.15 4.97 -7.27
N TYR A 121 3.05 4.82 -7.99
CA TYR A 121 3.03 4.08 -9.25
C TYR A 121 3.45 4.88 -10.48
N LEU A 122 3.30 6.22 -10.46
CA LEU A 122 3.70 7.07 -11.60
C LEU A 122 5.19 7.45 -11.59
N ARG A 123 5.99 6.90 -10.66
CA ARG A 123 7.44 7.14 -10.64
C ARG A 123 8.07 6.57 -11.91
N PRO A 124 8.90 7.34 -12.64
CA PRO A 124 9.59 6.84 -13.84
C PRO A 124 10.37 5.55 -13.58
N ARG A 125 11.07 5.47 -12.43
CA ARG A 125 11.80 4.27 -12.01
C ARG A 125 10.91 3.04 -11.84
N TYR A 126 9.73 3.21 -11.23
CA TYR A 126 8.77 2.12 -11.06
C TYR A 126 8.27 1.64 -12.42
N LEU A 127 7.80 2.56 -13.27
CA LEU A 127 7.30 2.23 -14.61
C LEU A 127 8.35 1.51 -15.47
N LEU A 128 9.59 2.01 -15.46
CA LEU A 128 10.71 1.39 -16.17
C LEU A 128 11.01 -0.01 -15.63
N SER A 129 11.11 -0.17 -14.30
CA SER A 129 11.36 -1.48 -13.68
C SER A 129 10.25 -2.49 -14.03
N ARG A 130 8.99 -2.05 -14.04
CA ARG A 130 7.84 -2.90 -14.36
C ARG A 130 7.84 -3.29 -15.83
N GLY A 131 8.08 -2.34 -16.74
CA GLY A 131 8.21 -2.61 -18.17
C GLY A 131 9.33 -3.60 -18.47
N LEU A 132 10.52 -3.39 -17.90
CA LEU A 132 11.65 -4.31 -18.06
C LEU A 132 11.34 -5.72 -17.52
N ARG A 133 10.62 -5.82 -16.40
CA ARG A 133 10.21 -7.12 -15.84
C ARG A 133 9.26 -7.87 -16.76
N LEU A 134 8.27 -7.18 -17.33
CA LEU A 134 7.34 -7.76 -18.29
C LEU A 134 8.06 -8.29 -19.54
N LEU A 135 9.06 -7.56 -20.04
CA LEU A 135 9.88 -7.99 -21.18
C LEU A 135 10.76 -9.21 -20.86
N ARG A 136 11.13 -9.40 -19.59
CA ARG A 136 12.01 -10.49 -19.14
C ARG A 136 11.27 -11.75 -18.69
N SER A 137 9.94 -11.73 -18.60
CA SER A 137 9.16 -12.86 -18.09
C SER A 137 8.05 -13.28 -19.07
N PRO A 138 8.31 -14.30 -19.91
CA PRO A 138 7.31 -14.84 -20.84
C PRO A 138 6.04 -15.34 -20.14
N SER A 139 6.16 -15.82 -18.90
CA SER A 139 5.02 -16.24 -18.08
C SER A 139 4.13 -15.08 -17.65
N GLU A 140 4.70 -13.93 -17.30
CA GLU A 140 3.93 -12.73 -16.92
C GLU A 140 3.19 -12.15 -18.13
N LEU A 141 3.85 -12.08 -19.29
CA LEU A 141 3.22 -11.65 -20.54
C LEU A 141 2.05 -12.56 -20.92
N ARG A 142 2.25 -13.88 -20.81
CA ARG A 142 1.18 -14.86 -21.04
C ARG A 142 0.00 -14.66 -20.10
N MET A 143 0.26 -14.37 -18.82
CA MET A 143 -0.78 -14.12 -17.83
C MET A 143 -1.59 -12.85 -18.15
N LEU A 144 -0.92 -11.78 -18.58
CA LEU A 144 -1.60 -10.55 -19.03
C LEU A 144 -2.48 -10.81 -20.26
N VAL A 145 -1.96 -11.51 -21.27
CA VAL A 145 -2.74 -11.86 -22.47
C VAL A 145 -3.96 -12.72 -22.11
N GLN A 146 -3.78 -13.72 -21.23
CA GLN A 146 -4.89 -14.54 -20.74
C GLN A 146 -5.95 -13.72 -19.99
N GLY A 147 -5.55 -12.74 -19.18
CA GLY A 147 -6.46 -11.83 -18.49
C GLY A 147 -7.28 -10.98 -19.47
N VAL A 148 -6.64 -10.40 -20.48
CA VAL A 148 -7.34 -9.64 -21.55
C VAL A 148 -8.33 -10.53 -22.29
N LEU A 149 -7.93 -11.76 -22.65
CA LEU A 149 -8.80 -12.73 -23.32
C LEU A 149 -9.99 -13.16 -22.43
N MET A 150 -9.79 -13.28 -21.11
CA MET A 150 -10.89 -13.52 -20.16
C MET A 150 -11.89 -12.36 -20.16
N LEU A 151 -11.42 -11.11 -20.06
CA LEU A 151 -12.30 -9.94 -20.08
C LEU A 151 -13.10 -9.84 -21.38
N ALA A 152 -12.47 -10.15 -22.51
CA ALA A 152 -13.15 -10.20 -23.81
C ALA A 152 -14.21 -11.32 -23.91
N ARG A 153 -14.13 -12.37 -23.07
CA ARG A 153 -15.11 -13.46 -22.99
C ARG A 153 -16.26 -13.17 -22.02
N VAL A 154 -16.01 -12.41 -20.97
CA VAL A 154 -17.03 -12.02 -19.96
C VAL A 154 -17.98 -10.95 -20.51
N GLY A 155 -17.56 -10.18 -21.52
CA GLY A 155 -18.41 -9.22 -22.23
C GLY A 155 -19.33 -9.80 -23.32
N LYS A 156 -19.57 -11.12 -23.35
CA LYS A 156 -20.51 -11.79 -24.26
C LYS A 156 -21.65 -12.44 -23.49
#